data_AF-B9EYD2-F1
#
_entry.id   AF-B9EYD2-F1
#
_cell.length_a   1.000
_cell.length_b   1.000
_cell.length_c   1.000
_cell.angle_alpha   90.00
_cell.angle_beta   90.00
_cell.angle_gamma   90.00
#
_symmetry.space_group_name_H-M   'P 1'
#
loop_
_entity.id
_entity.type
_entity.pdbx_description
1 polymer ?
#
loop_
_entity_poly.entity_id
_entity_poly.type
_entity_poly.pdbx_seq_one_letter_code
_entity_poly.pdbx_strand_id
1 'polypeptide(L)'
;MAPRQRLSFRRLVLLLVASTALACSVLAGGAVASVVETLGVRRHFGSPKRNTTGQHGAGRRRGGGSARSGLASCNMFQGSWVYDDSLPMFNGLDFLSKWRGKKILFVGDSISLNQWESLACMLHAAAPSSRTTYSRGTPFSTVTFQDYGVSVAYYRSTYLVDIVDESIGRVLKLDSISGDAWLGADMLIFNTWHWWTHTGRDQPWDFVQDGGQVMKDMDRLSAFSKGMSTWARWVDSNVDTSKTRVYFQGISPTHYNGADWGEGSRSCAQQTQPVAGSAYPAGPVPAQSAVRSAIAGMSKPVFLLDITLLSQLRRDGHPSGYSGRPPGQRLQPLVPRRRAGRMEPDPVRLAPCIEGKNWKGIYLSIRLAVLS
;
A
#
# COMPACT_ATOMS: atom_id res chain seq x y z
N MET A 1 -15.32 44.63 56.90
CA MET A 1 -14.36 43.51 56.67
C MET A 1 -14.08 43.42 55.17
N ALA A 2 -12.86 43.08 54.76
CA ALA A 2 -12.41 43.23 53.36
C ALA A 2 -12.31 41.87 52.61
N PRO A 3 -12.63 41.81 51.31
CA PRO A 3 -12.35 40.65 50.46
C PRO A 3 -10.89 40.65 50.01
N ARG A 4 -10.22 39.49 50.01
CA ARG A 4 -8.92 39.32 49.34
C ARG A 4 -9.10 38.85 47.91
N GLN A 5 -8.51 39.58 46.96
CA GLN A 5 -8.41 39.22 45.55
C GLN A 5 -6.93 39.02 45.14
N ARG A 6 -6.76 38.39 43.95
CA ARG A 6 -5.78 38.70 42.90
C ARG A 6 -4.38 38.05 42.84
N LEU A 7 -4.05 37.78 41.56
CA LEU A 7 -2.76 37.91 40.85
C LEU A 7 -1.73 36.76 40.85
N SER A 8 -1.79 36.01 39.74
CA SER A 8 -0.72 35.85 38.73
C SER A 8 0.73 36.08 39.15
N PHE A 9 1.59 35.09 38.88
CA PHE A 9 3.05 35.25 38.83
C PHE A 9 3.60 34.73 37.49
N ARG A 10 4.00 35.64 36.60
CA ARG A 10 4.75 35.35 35.37
C ARG A 10 5.99 36.24 35.34
N ARG A 11 7.17 35.63 35.38
CA ARG A 11 8.52 36.26 35.29
C ARG A 11 8.88 37.19 36.45
N LEU A 12 9.98 36.89 37.14
CA LEU A 12 11.19 37.74 37.24
C LEU A 12 12.02 37.32 38.48
N VAL A 13 13.01 36.45 38.26
CA VAL A 13 14.18 36.32 39.14
C VAL A 13 15.41 36.37 38.23
N LEU A 14 16.46 37.08 38.67
CA LEU A 14 17.70 37.34 37.95
C LEU A 14 18.50 36.02 37.76
N LEU A 15 19.25 35.76 36.69
CA LEU A 15 20.37 36.49 36.07
C LEU A 15 21.67 36.57 36.92
N LEU A 16 22.73 35.94 36.37
CA LEU A 16 24.17 36.27 36.47
C LEU A 16 24.94 36.11 37.81
N VAL A 17 25.59 34.96 37.96
CA VAL A 17 27.05 34.79 38.24
C VAL A 17 27.48 33.50 37.48
N ALA A 18 28.50 33.34 36.62
CA ALA A 18 29.68 34.08 36.14
C ALA A 18 31.05 33.55 36.67
N SER A 19 31.89 33.05 35.74
CA SER A 19 33.32 32.64 35.92
C SER A 19 33.56 31.38 36.78
N THR A 20 34.65 30.59 36.66
CA THR A 20 35.95 30.64 35.90
C THR A 20 36.19 29.30 35.15
N ALA A 21 36.72 29.23 33.90
CA ALA A 21 38.14 29.29 33.47
C ALA A 21 39.05 28.15 34.04
N LEU A 22 40.04 27.54 33.36
CA LEU A 22 40.70 27.68 32.03
C LEU A 22 41.15 26.21 31.59
N ALA A 23 41.92 25.82 30.54
CA ALA A 23 42.73 26.39 29.44
C ALA A 23 42.88 25.36 28.26
N CYS A 24 43.23 25.72 27.01
CA CYS A 24 44.58 25.75 26.34
C CYS A 24 45.35 24.41 26.28
N SER A 25 46.07 24.00 25.19
CA SER A 25 46.34 24.60 23.85
C SER A 25 46.75 23.51 22.82
N VAL A 26 46.33 23.49 21.53
CA VAL A 26 46.78 24.22 20.30
C VAL A 26 48.01 23.59 19.56
N LEU A 27 48.06 23.75 18.21
CA LEU A 27 49.05 23.28 17.20
C LEU A 27 48.86 21.82 16.72
N ALA A 28 49.05 21.45 15.43
CA ALA A 28 49.23 22.16 14.14
C ALA A 28 48.62 21.23 13.03
N GLY A 29 48.37 21.57 11.76
CA GLY A 29 48.85 22.64 10.89
C GLY A 29 49.59 22.04 9.68
N GLY A 30 49.06 22.18 8.46
CA GLY A 30 49.69 21.65 7.24
C GLY A 30 48.69 21.42 6.09
N ALA A 31 49.09 21.76 4.86
CA ALA A 31 48.27 21.58 3.66
C ALA A 31 49.08 20.87 2.56
N VAL A 32 48.40 20.05 1.74
CA VAL A 32 48.95 19.47 0.51
C VAL A 32 47.87 19.55 -0.57
N ALA A 33 48.26 19.72 -1.83
CA ALA A 33 47.36 20.04 -2.94
C ALA A 33 47.24 18.90 -3.97
N SER A 34 46.13 18.94 -4.72
CA SER A 34 45.93 18.36 -6.06
C SER A 34 45.99 16.84 -6.23
N VAL A 35 45.01 16.29 -6.95
CA VAL A 35 45.22 15.64 -8.27
C VAL A 35 43.85 15.45 -8.93
N VAL A 36 43.78 15.62 -10.25
CA VAL A 36 42.64 15.24 -11.08
C VAL A 36 43.02 13.97 -11.83
N GLU A 37 42.23 12.91 -11.74
CA GLU A 37 42.20 11.93 -12.84
C GLU A 37 40.87 11.18 -12.99
N THR A 38 40.47 10.99 -14.25
CA THR A 38 39.29 10.24 -14.68
C THR A 38 39.63 8.77 -14.92
N LEU A 39 38.81 7.85 -14.38
CA LEU A 39 38.76 6.46 -14.88
C LEU A 39 37.32 6.05 -15.22
N GLY A 40 37.00 6.06 -16.51
CA GLY A 40 35.72 5.58 -17.04
C GLY A 40 35.79 4.09 -17.40
N VAL A 41 35.06 3.24 -16.67
CA VAL A 41 35.02 1.80 -16.94
C VAL A 41 34.04 1.49 -18.09
N ARG A 42 34.58 1.38 -19.32
CA ARG A 42 33.84 0.83 -20.46
C ARG A 42 33.58 -0.67 -20.24
N ARG A 43 32.30 -1.10 -20.21
CA ARG A 43 31.95 -2.51 -20.38
C ARG A 43 31.87 -2.84 -21.87
N HIS A 44 32.63 -3.85 -22.31
CA HIS A 44 32.50 -4.40 -23.66
C HIS A 44 31.14 -5.11 -23.84
N PHE A 45 30.45 -4.80 -24.92
CA PHE A 45 29.42 -5.68 -25.51
C PHE A 45 29.95 -6.21 -26.84
N GLY A 46 30.11 -7.53 -26.94
CA GLY A 46 30.43 -8.18 -28.21
C GLY A 46 29.19 -8.26 -29.11
N SER A 47 29.36 -8.04 -30.42
CA SER A 47 28.29 -8.19 -31.42
C SER A 47 28.54 -9.39 -32.32
N PRO A 48 27.55 -10.28 -32.49
CA PRO A 48 27.47 -11.17 -33.65
C PRO A 48 26.76 -10.48 -34.83
N LYS A 49 27.42 -10.57 -35.98
CA LYS A 49 27.09 -10.04 -37.32
C LYS A 49 25.61 -10.05 -37.73
N ARG A 50 25.22 -9.03 -38.51
CA ARG A 50 24.08 -9.04 -39.45
C ARG A 50 24.07 -10.32 -40.29
N ASN A 51 22.88 -10.74 -40.71
CA ASN A 51 22.68 -11.17 -42.09
C ASN A 51 21.48 -10.39 -42.68
N THR A 52 21.49 -10.08 -43.98
CA THR A 52 20.55 -9.14 -44.60
C THR A 52 19.98 -9.64 -45.92
N THR A 53 18.68 -9.85 -45.94
CA THR A 53 17.83 -9.74 -47.14
C THR A 53 16.67 -8.81 -46.79
N GLY A 54 16.29 -7.92 -47.72
CA GLY A 54 15.26 -6.91 -47.49
C GLY A 54 14.28 -6.81 -48.65
N GLN A 55 13.14 -6.18 -48.40
CA GLN A 55 12.23 -5.70 -49.44
C GLN A 55 11.55 -4.41 -48.97
N HIS A 56 11.08 -3.61 -49.94
CA HIS A 56 10.60 -2.25 -49.73
C HIS A 56 9.15 -2.21 -49.22
N GLY A 57 8.79 -1.21 -48.40
CA GLY A 57 7.42 -1.00 -47.92
C GLY A 57 7.18 0.39 -47.34
N ALA A 58 6.58 1.26 -48.16
CA ALA A 58 6.08 2.63 -47.89
C ALA A 58 6.08 3.12 -46.41
N GLY A 59 6.86 4.18 -46.14
CA GLY A 59 6.83 4.88 -44.86
C GLY A 59 5.50 5.61 -44.61
N ARG A 60 4.96 5.52 -43.39
CA ARG A 60 3.72 6.21 -42.99
C ARG A 60 3.90 6.89 -41.63
N ARG A 61 4.13 8.21 -41.63
CA ARG A 61 4.10 9.02 -40.40
C ARG A 61 2.77 8.82 -39.68
N ARG A 62 2.79 8.30 -38.46
CA ARG A 62 1.67 8.40 -37.51
C ARG A 62 2.05 9.43 -36.45
N GLY A 63 1.31 10.54 -36.40
CA GLY A 63 1.54 11.60 -35.43
C GLY A 63 1.18 11.20 -34.01
N GLY A 64 1.54 12.04 -33.04
CA GLY A 64 1.22 11.83 -31.63
C GLY A 64 -0.29 11.86 -31.39
N GLY A 65 -0.90 10.68 -31.23
CA GLY A 65 -2.28 10.55 -30.80
C GLY A 65 -2.41 10.90 -29.32
N SER A 66 -3.27 11.87 -28.99
CA SER A 66 -3.59 12.18 -27.59
C SER A 66 -4.23 10.96 -26.91
N ALA A 67 -3.63 10.47 -25.83
CA ALA A 67 -4.06 9.28 -25.11
C ALA A 67 -5.32 9.52 -24.27
N ARG A 68 -6.47 9.77 -24.92
CA ARG A 68 -7.78 9.93 -24.28
C ARG A 68 -8.49 8.62 -23.92
N SER A 69 -7.87 7.46 -24.15
CA SER A 69 -8.38 6.13 -23.80
C SER A 69 -7.66 5.57 -22.57
N GLY A 70 -8.22 5.74 -21.36
CA GLY A 70 -7.49 5.32 -20.15
C GLY A 70 -8.20 5.21 -18.79
N LEU A 71 -9.43 5.72 -18.61
CA LEU A 71 -10.17 5.59 -17.33
C LEU A 71 -11.65 5.26 -17.59
N ALA A 72 -11.96 3.97 -17.68
CA ALA A 72 -13.34 3.48 -17.79
C ALA A 72 -13.96 3.36 -16.39
N SER A 73 -14.83 4.31 -16.03
CA SER A 73 -15.59 4.41 -14.76
C SER A 73 -14.76 4.24 -13.48
N CYS A 74 -14.42 5.37 -12.82
CA CYS A 74 -13.89 5.34 -11.46
C CYS A 74 -14.87 4.78 -10.41
N ASN A 75 -16.18 4.76 -10.70
CA ASN A 75 -17.17 4.12 -9.83
C ASN A 75 -17.30 2.63 -10.17
N MET A 76 -16.97 1.79 -9.18
CA MET A 76 -16.98 0.33 -9.25
C MET A 76 -17.81 -0.32 -8.11
N PHE A 77 -18.38 0.47 -7.20
CA PHE A 77 -19.13 -0.01 -6.03
C PHE A 77 -20.64 0.07 -6.29
N GLN A 78 -21.38 -0.97 -5.90
CA GLN A 78 -22.84 -1.06 -6.05
C GLN A 78 -23.49 -1.35 -4.69
N GLY A 79 -23.38 -0.38 -3.78
CA GLY A 79 -24.01 -0.43 -2.46
C GLY A 79 -24.18 0.97 -1.88
N SER A 80 -24.85 1.06 -0.73
CA SER A 80 -25.01 2.31 0.03
C SER A 80 -23.79 2.60 0.89
N TRP A 81 -23.43 3.88 1.00
CA TRP A 81 -22.52 4.36 2.02
C TRP A 81 -23.31 4.68 3.29
N VAL A 82 -22.84 4.22 4.44
CA VAL A 82 -23.27 4.77 5.73
C VAL A 82 -22.49 6.05 5.96
N TYR A 83 -23.20 7.15 6.19
CA TYR A 83 -22.58 8.42 6.59
C TYR A 83 -22.36 8.41 8.10
N ASP A 84 -21.18 8.86 8.52
CA ASP A 84 -20.76 9.00 9.91
C ASP A 84 -20.30 10.46 10.07
N ASP A 85 -21.06 11.25 10.84
CA ASP A 85 -20.83 12.68 11.01
C ASP A 85 -19.69 13.01 11.99
N SER A 86 -19.17 12.00 12.71
CA SER A 86 -17.96 12.13 13.51
C SER A 86 -16.67 12.11 12.67
N LEU A 87 -16.78 11.71 11.38
CA LEU A 87 -15.67 11.60 10.45
C LEU A 87 -15.75 12.67 9.35
N PRO A 88 -14.65 13.39 9.05
CA PRO A 88 -14.64 14.34 7.95
C PRO A 88 -14.87 13.65 6.60
N MET A 89 -15.70 14.24 5.75
CA MET A 89 -15.88 13.78 4.37
C MET A 89 -14.62 14.03 3.54
N PHE A 90 -14.17 13.01 2.79
CA PHE A 90 -13.00 13.14 1.92
C PHE A 90 -13.21 14.19 0.82
N ASN A 91 -12.45 15.28 0.88
CA ASN A 91 -12.43 16.32 -0.15
C ASN A 91 -11.16 16.19 -1.02
N GLY A 92 -11.32 15.63 -2.22
CA GLY A 92 -10.20 15.42 -3.14
C GLY A 92 -9.53 16.70 -3.66
N LEU A 93 -10.26 17.82 -3.74
CA LEU A 93 -9.69 19.11 -4.17
C LEU A 93 -8.86 19.77 -3.07
N ASP A 94 -9.31 19.69 -1.82
CA ASP A 94 -8.53 20.08 -0.64
C ASP A 94 -7.27 19.20 -0.51
N PHE A 95 -7.42 17.87 -0.63
CA PHE A 95 -6.31 16.93 -0.63
C PHE A 95 -5.26 17.28 -1.70
N LEU A 96 -5.65 17.44 -2.97
CA LEU A 96 -4.72 17.82 -4.05
C LEU A 96 -4.05 19.18 -3.80
N SER A 97 -4.74 20.11 -3.13
CA SER A 97 -4.21 21.44 -2.83
C SER A 97 -3.20 21.42 -1.68
N LYS A 98 -3.48 20.69 -0.59
CA LYS A 98 -2.58 20.50 0.55
C LYS A 98 -1.36 19.64 0.22
N TRP A 99 -1.52 18.63 -0.64
CA TRP A 99 -0.44 17.75 -1.09
C TRP A 99 0.32 18.28 -2.32
N ARG A 100 0.14 19.56 -2.69
CA ARG A 100 0.76 20.19 -3.86
C ARG A 100 2.28 19.97 -3.89
N GLY A 101 2.78 19.38 -4.97
CA GLY A 101 4.20 19.04 -5.19
C GLY A 101 4.72 17.78 -4.46
N LYS A 102 3.87 17.05 -3.72
CA LYS A 102 4.27 15.91 -2.87
C LYS A 102 4.11 14.55 -3.54
N LYS A 103 4.84 13.55 -3.00
CA LYS A 103 4.85 12.15 -3.42
C LYS A 103 4.28 11.25 -2.34
N ILE A 104 3.27 10.46 -2.70
CA ILE A 104 2.66 9.42 -1.86
C ILE A 104 3.00 8.07 -2.48
N LEU A 105 3.52 7.14 -1.68
CA LEU A 105 3.91 5.80 -2.13
C LEU A 105 3.26 4.72 -1.27
N PHE A 106 2.40 3.92 -1.89
CA PHE A 106 1.95 2.64 -1.34
C PHE A 106 3.02 1.57 -1.61
N VAL A 107 3.45 0.84 -0.59
CA VAL A 107 4.41 -0.26 -0.71
C VAL A 107 3.73 -1.52 -0.21
N GLY A 108 3.72 -2.61 -0.99
CA GLY A 108 3.13 -3.85 -0.49
C GLY A 108 2.68 -4.88 -1.51
N ASP A 109 1.71 -5.68 -1.08
CA ASP A 109 1.04 -6.71 -1.87
C ASP A 109 -0.14 -6.15 -2.72
N SER A 110 -0.96 -7.06 -3.25
CA SER A 110 -2.14 -6.73 -4.06
C SER A 110 -3.15 -5.80 -3.36
N ILE A 111 -3.21 -5.75 -2.03
CA ILE A 111 -4.10 -4.82 -1.32
C ILE A 111 -3.57 -3.38 -1.41
N SER A 112 -2.26 -3.16 -1.29
CA SER A 112 -1.63 -1.85 -1.55
C SER A 112 -1.91 -1.34 -2.97
N LEU A 113 -1.91 -2.23 -3.98
CA LEU A 113 -2.34 -1.88 -5.34
C LEU A 113 -3.80 -1.41 -5.39
N ASN A 114 -4.69 -2.05 -4.61
CA ASN A 114 -6.12 -1.74 -4.62
C ASN A 114 -6.40 -0.39 -3.95
N GLN A 115 -5.70 -0.08 -2.86
CA GLN A 115 -5.78 1.24 -2.21
C GLN A 115 -5.16 2.34 -3.09
N TRP A 116 -4.03 2.08 -3.75
CA TRP A 116 -3.47 3.00 -4.73
C TRP A 116 -4.43 3.30 -5.91
N GLU A 117 -5.03 2.27 -6.53
CA GLU A 117 -6.03 2.47 -7.59
C GLU A 117 -7.26 3.23 -7.05
N SER A 118 -7.67 2.97 -5.80
CA SER A 118 -8.79 3.68 -5.16
C SER A 118 -8.48 5.17 -4.93
N LEU A 119 -7.29 5.54 -4.45
CA LEU A 119 -6.93 6.96 -4.29
C LEU A 119 -6.87 7.68 -5.63
N ALA A 120 -6.21 7.08 -6.62
CA ALA A 120 -6.14 7.62 -7.97
C ALA A 120 -7.55 7.90 -8.56
N CYS A 121 -8.49 6.96 -8.39
CA CYS A 121 -9.87 7.12 -8.82
C CYS A 121 -10.58 8.27 -8.10
N MET A 122 -10.43 8.41 -6.78
CA MET A 122 -11.09 9.49 -6.01
C MET A 122 -10.53 10.87 -6.37
N LEU A 123 -9.21 11.02 -6.52
CA LEU A 123 -8.59 12.30 -6.92
C LEU A 123 -8.94 12.67 -8.37
N HIS A 124 -9.00 11.68 -9.27
CA HIS A 124 -9.43 11.93 -10.66
C HIS A 124 -10.92 12.29 -10.75
N ALA A 125 -11.78 11.70 -9.92
CA ALA A 125 -13.19 12.09 -9.83
C ALA A 125 -13.38 13.51 -9.24
N ALA A 126 -12.52 13.92 -8.31
CA ALA A 126 -12.57 15.26 -7.72
C ALA A 126 -11.99 16.35 -8.64
N ALA A 127 -10.97 16.03 -9.45
CA ALA A 127 -10.33 16.95 -10.39
C ALA A 127 -10.31 16.39 -11.84
N PRO A 128 -11.47 16.17 -12.48
CA PRO A 128 -11.56 15.49 -13.78
C PRO A 128 -10.96 16.29 -14.94
N SER A 129 -10.79 17.60 -14.77
CA SER A 129 -10.10 18.49 -15.72
C SER A 129 -8.58 18.54 -15.52
N SER A 130 -8.04 18.01 -14.41
CA SER A 130 -6.59 18.01 -14.15
C SER A 130 -5.86 17.18 -15.19
N ARG A 131 -4.85 17.77 -15.83
CA ARG A 131 -3.89 17.05 -16.64
C ARG A 131 -3.24 15.97 -15.78
N THR A 132 -3.37 14.72 -16.23
CA THR A 132 -3.01 13.54 -15.44
C THR A 132 -2.12 12.65 -16.29
N THR A 133 -0.99 12.20 -15.75
CA THR A 133 -0.11 11.21 -16.38
C THR A 133 -0.21 9.88 -15.65
N TYR A 134 -0.28 8.79 -16.40
CA TYR A 134 -0.40 7.42 -15.89
C TYR A 134 0.76 6.56 -16.37
N SER A 135 1.33 5.75 -15.48
CA SER A 135 2.26 4.67 -15.81
C SER A 135 1.90 3.43 -15.00
N ARG A 136 1.99 2.25 -15.64
CA ARG A 136 1.75 0.96 -14.99
C ARG A 136 2.87 -0.01 -15.33
N GLY A 137 3.47 -0.60 -14.30
CA GLY A 137 4.56 -1.55 -14.44
C GLY A 137 4.79 -2.35 -13.16
N THR A 138 5.84 -3.17 -13.19
CA THR A 138 6.36 -3.93 -12.05
C THR A 138 7.84 -3.58 -11.91
N PRO A 139 8.34 -3.24 -10.70
CA PRO A 139 7.61 -3.14 -9.44
C PRO A 139 6.72 -1.89 -9.33
N PHE A 140 6.91 -0.88 -10.18
CA PHE A 140 6.39 0.48 -9.97
C PHE A 140 5.21 0.85 -10.87
N SER A 141 4.18 1.50 -10.31
CA SER A 141 3.07 2.14 -11.02
C SER A 141 2.79 3.54 -10.44
N THR A 142 2.28 4.48 -11.25
CA THR A 142 2.16 5.89 -10.85
C THR A 142 1.01 6.63 -11.55
N VAL A 143 0.35 7.51 -10.80
CA VAL A 143 -0.56 8.54 -11.29
C VAL A 143 -0.03 9.89 -10.81
N THR A 144 0.08 10.89 -11.69
CA THR A 144 0.51 12.24 -11.30
C THR A 144 -0.47 13.29 -11.81
N PHE A 145 -1.03 14.07 -10.88
CA PHE A 145 -1.92 15.19 -11.14
C PHE A 145 -1.06 16.44 -11.40
N GLN A 146 -0.73 16.66 -12.67
CA GLN A 146 0.33 17.58 -13.11
C GLN A 146 0.10 19.01 -12.65
N ASP A 147 -1.16 19.46 -12.63
CA ASP A 147 -1.51 20.85 -12.30
C ASP A 147 -1.50 21.13 -10.78
N TYR A 148 -1.31 20.06 -10.00
CA TYR A 148 -1.02 20.07 -8.56
C TYR A 148 0.40 19.59 -8.22
N GLY A 149 1.14 19.00 -9.17
CA GLY A 149 2.41 18.33 -8.90
C GLY A 149 2.31 17.13 -7.94
N VAL A 150 1.10 16.64 -7.65
CA VAL A 150 0.85 15.53 -6.72
C VAL A 150 1.12 14.21 -7.43
N SER A 151 2.01 13.38 -6.90
CA SER A 151 2.28 12.04 -7.42
C SER A 151 1.83 10.96 -6.44
N VAL A 152 1.02 10.02 -6.92
CA VAL A 152 0.49 8.89 -6.15
C VAL A 152 0.97 7.61 -6.82
N ALA A 153 1.81 6.85 -6.13
CA ALA A 153 2.54 5.71 -6.67
C ALA A 153 2.31 4.42 -5.85
N TYR A 154 2.59 3.29 -6.49
CA TYR A 154 2.59 1.96 -5.89
C TYR A 154 3.87 1.21 -6.25
N TYR A 155 4.53 0.64 -5.24
CA TYR A 155 5.66 -0.28 -5.37
C TYR A 155 5.23 -1.68 -4.89
N ARG A 156 5.27 -2.67 -5.78
CA ARG A 156 5.02 -4.06 -5.42
C ARG A 156 6.20 -4.62 -4.63
N SER A 157 6.04 -4.76 -3.32
CA SER A 157 6.87 -5.62 -2.47
C SER A 157 5.94 -6.48 -1.63
N THR A 158 5.62 -7.68 -2.15
CA THR A 158 4.55 -8.54 -1.63
C THR A 158 4.72 -8.90 -0.15
N TYR A 159 5.96 -9.08 0.30
CA TYR A 159 6.30 -9.51 1.66
C TYR A 159 7.06 -8.44 2.47
N LEU A 160 7.33 -7.28 1.86
CA LEU A 160 8.30 -6.26 2.29
C LEU A 160 9.76 -6.75 2.37
N VAL A 161 10.00 -7.91 2.98
CA VAL A 161 11.27 -8.64 2.96
C VAL A 161 11.58 -9.28 1.61
N ASP A 162 12.86 -9.53 1.37
CA ASP A 162 13.39 -9.99 0.09
C ASP A 162 13.10 -11.48 -0.18
N ILE A 163 12.88 -11.81 -1.45
CA ILE A 163 13.00 -13.17 -1.98
C ILE A 163 14.17 -13.16 -2.96
N VAL A 164 15.14 -14.04 -2.74
CA VAL A 164 16.39 -14.10 -3.51
C VAL A 164 16.54 -15.47 -4.16
N ASP A 165 16.91 -15.50 -5.45
CA ASP A 165 17.33 -16.72 -6.13
C ASP A 165 18.75 -17.12 -5.66
N GLU A 166 18.84 -18.17 -4.85
CA GLU A 166 20.09 -18.76 -4.37
C GLU A 166 20.38 -20.09 -5.09
N SER A 167 21.59 -20.64 -4.92
CA SER A 167 21.98 -21.94 -5.50
C SER A 167 21.10 -23.12 -5.06
N ILE A 168 20.37 -22.97 -3.96
CA ILE A 168 19.41 -23.95 -3.43
C ILE A 168 17.97 -23.75 -3.95
N GLY A 169 17.67 -22.65 -4.65
CA GLY A 169 16.31 -22.23 -5.03
C GLY A 169 15.95 -20.85 -4.46
N ARG A 170 14.66 -20.49 -4.53
CA ARG A 170 14.16 -19.17 -4.07
C ARG A 170 14.08 -19.15 -2.54
N VAL A 171 14.74 -18.18 -1.90
CA VAL A 171 14.78 -18.05 -0.45
C VAL A 171 14.08 -16.77 0.00
N LEU A 172 13.05 -16.89 0.84
CA LEU A 172 12.45 -15.76 1.58
C LEU A 172 13.38 -15.40 2.75
N LYS A 173 14.06 -14.25 2.69
CA LYS A 173 15.03 -13.82 3.70
C LYS A 173 14.37 -12.87 4.70
N LEU A 174 13.94 -13.41 5.85
CA LEU A 174 13.14 -12.67 6.84
C LEU A 174 13.90 -11.51 7.50
N ASP A 175 15.21 -11.41 7.30
CA ASP A 175 16.14 -10.42 7.82
C ASP A 175 16.66 -9.41 6.78
N SER A 176 16.27 -9.52 5.50
CA SER A 176 16.71 -8.63 4.40
C SER A 176 15.56 -7.81 3.80
N ILE A 177 15.81 -6.52 3.54
CA ILE A 177 14.89 -5.60 2.84
C ILE A 177 15.66 -4.71 1.86
N SER A 178 15.42 -4.88 0.56
CA SER A 178 15.96 -4.05 -0.53
C SER A 178 15.08 -2.81 -0.78
N GLY A 179 15.00 -1.93 0.22
CA GLY A 179 13.98 -0.87 0.31
C GLY A 179 14.32 0.50 -0.28
N ASP A 180 15.51 0.73 -0.86
CA ASP A 180 16.00 2.05 -1.29
C ASP A 180 15.04 2.81 -2.21
N ALA A 181 14.33 2.09 -3.09
CA ALA A 181 13.35 2.64 -4.02
C ALA A 181 12.10 3.25 -3.34
N TRP A 182 11.96 3.13 -2.02
CA TRP A 182 10.88 3.73 -1.23
C TRP A 182 11.27 5.08 -0.62
N LEU A 183 12.56 5.43 -0.62
CA LEU A 183 13.07 6.66 -0.02
C LEU A 183 12.69 7.90 -0.84
N GLY A 184 12.55 9.05 -0.18
CA GLY A 184 12.23 10.32 -0.84
C GLY A 184 10.76 10.53 -1.23
N ALA A 185 9.83 9.74 -0.67
CA ALA A 185 8.40 10.03 -0.64
C ALA A 185 8.03 10.90 0.58
N ASP A 186 7.06 11.80 0.44
CA ASP A 186 6.49 12.58 1.57
C ASP A 186 5.59 11.72 2.48
N MET A 187 5.00 10.66 1.90
CA MET A 187 4.17 9.70 2.61
C MET A 187 4.46 8.28 2.13
N LEU A 188 4.73 7.38 3.08
CA LEU A 188 4.81 5.93 2.87
C LEU A 188 3.60 5.24 3.48
N ILE A 189 2.96 4.35 2.74
CA ILE A 189 1.86 3.51 3.21
C ILE A 189 2.23 2.05 2.94
N PHE A 190 2.68 1.36 3.97
CA PHE A 190 3.06 -0.05 3.91
C PHE A 190 1.85 -0.97 4.10
N ASN A 191 1.78 -2.09 3.38
CA ASN A 191 0.88 -3.20 3.70
C ASN A 191 1.47 -4.54 3.25
N THR A 192 1.36 -5.56 4.08
CA THR A 192 1.58 -6.94 3.67
C THR A 192 0.81 -7.87 4.62
N TRP A 193 0.14 -8.89 4.08
CA TRP A 193 -0.33 -10.08 4.82
C TRP A 193 -0.91 -11.12 3.87
N HIS A 194 -1.71 -10.68 2.91
CA HIS A 194 -2.63 -11.52 2.14
C HIS A 194 -1.91 -12.70 1.45
N TRP A 195 -0.67 -12.48 1.04
CA TRP A 195 0.18 -13.48 0.37
C TRP A 195 1.03 -14.36 1.30
N TRP A 196 1.12 -14.06 2.61
CA TRP A 196 1.89 -14.87 3.57
C TRP A 196 1.21 -16.22 3.87
N THR A 197 -0.12 -16.28 3.82
CA THR A 197 -0.89 -17.51 4.04
C THR A 197 -0.87 -18.46 2.85
N HIS A 198 -0.27 -18.07 1.72
CA HIS A 198 -0.17 -18.94 0.54
C HIS A 198 0.79 -20.12 0.77
N THR A 199 0.46 -21.24 0.13
CA THR A 199 1.22 -22.50 0.17
C THR A 199 1.21 -23.18 -1.20
N GLY A 200 2.10 -24.14 -1.43
CA GLY A 200 2.10 -24.94 -2.65
C GLY A 200 2.43 -24.11 -3.90
N ARG A 201 1.53 -24.10 -4.90
CA ARG A 201 1.77 -23.45 -6.21
C ARG A 201 1.80 -21.92 -6.14
N ASP A 202 1.09 -21.33 -5.20
CA ASP A 202 1.00 -19.87 -5.03
C ASP A 202 2.08 -19.32 -4.07
N GLN A 203 2.99 -20.18 -3.61
CA GLN A 203 4.14 -19.85 -2.77
C GLN A 203 5.36 -19.44 -3.63
N PRO A 204 5.87 -18.21 -3.50
CA PRO A 204 6.94 -17.70 -4.36
C PRO A 204 8.36 -18.03 -3.88
N TRP A 205 8.53 -18.73 -2.74
CA TRP A 205 9.81 -19.25 -2.25
C TRP A 205 9.80 -20.78 -2.13
N ASP A 206 10.99 -21.36 -2.26
CA ASP A 206 11.27 -22.77 -2.03
C ASP A 206 11.79 -23.02 -0.61
N PHE A 207 12.36 -22.00 0.05
CA PHE A 207 12.93 -22.06 1.40
C PHE A 207 12.71 -20.74 2.17
N VAL A 208 12.83 -20.78 3.49
CA VAL A 208 12.78 -19.59 4.37
C VAL A 208 14.09 -19.47 5.13
N GLN A 209 14.68 -18.28 5.15
CA GLN A 209 15.89 -17.96 5.92
C GLN A 209 15.57 -17.02 7.08
N ASP A 210 16.15 -17.32 8.23
CA ASP A 210 16.05 -16.58 9.49
C ASP A 210 17.46 -16.44 10.09
N GLY A 211 18.13 -15.32 9.80
CA GLY A 211 19.54 -15.16 10.12
C GLY A 211 20.40 -16.21 9.42
N GLY A 212 21.19 -16.96 10.20
CA GLY A 212 22.04 -18.05 9.69
C GLY A 212 21.32 -19.38 9.43
N GLN A 213 20.01 -19.50 9.71
CA GLN A 213 19.27 -20.76 9.55
C GLN A 213 18.40 -20.74 8.29
N VAL A 214 18.48 -21.80 7.49
CA VAL A 214 17.64 -22.03 6.31
C VAL A 214 16.75 -23.25 6.57
N MET A 215 15.45 -23.07 6.39
CA MET A 215 14.40 -24.08 6.62
C MET A 215 13.61 -24.32 5.35
N LYS A 216 13.06 -25.53 5.18
CA LYS A 216 12.23 -25.83 4.00
C LYS A 216 10.92 -25.04 3.99
N ASP A 217 10.34 -24.80 5.16
CA ASP A 217 9.25 -23.84 5.35
C ASP A 217 9.16 -23.38 6.82
N MET A 218 8.34 -22.37 7.13
CA MET A 218 8.11 -21.85 8.49
C MET A 218 6.62 -21.55 8.74
N ASP A 219 6.15 -21.63 9.98
CA ASP A 219 4.84 -21.10 10.38
C ASP A 219 4.64 -19.65 9.90
N ARG A 220 3.45 -19.36 9.36
CA ARG A 220 3.17 -18.09 8.69
C ARG A 220 3.09 -16.92 9.65
N LEU A 221 2.58 -17.10 10.87
CA LEU A 221 2.53 -16.01 11.85
C LEU A 221 3.91 -15.71 12.42
N SER A 222 4.73 -16.75 12.64
CA SER A 222 6.13 -16.63 13.07
C SER A 222 7.01 -15.95 12.02
N ALA A 223 6.91 -16.39 10.75
CA ALA A 223 7.62 -15.78 9.63
C ALA A 223 7.20 -14.31 9.43
N PHE A 224 5.89 -14.03 9.49
CA PHE A 224 5.35 -12.67 9.40
C PHE A 224 5.87 -11.77 10.53
N SER A 225 5.89 -12.27 11.77
CA SER A 225 6.38 -11.51 12.94
C SER A 225 7.86 -11.16 12.85
N LYS A 226 8.67 -12.05 12.24
CA LYS A 226 10.09 -11.82 11.94
C LYS A 226 10.26 -10.78 10.83
N GLY A 227 9.54 -10.92 9.71
CA GLY A 227 9.54 -9.94 8.62
C GLY A 227 9.10 -8.54 9.06
N MET A 228 8.07 -8.46 9.91
CA MET A 228 7.61 -7.20 10.50
C MET A 228 8.65 -6.58 11.45
N SER A 229 9.37 -7.40 12.23
CA SER A 229 10.52 -6.95 13.05
C SER A 229 11.69 -6.43 12.20
N THR A 230 11.86 -6.95 10.97
CA THR A 230 12.86 -6.46 10.02
C THR A 230 12.41 -5.17 9.34
N TRP A 231 11.14 -5.06 8.94
CA TRP A 231 10.57 -3.81 8.42
C TRP A 231 10.64 -2.66 9.43
N ALA A 232 10.31 -2.92 10.70
CA ALA A 232 10.43 -1.92 11.76
C ALA A 232 11.86 -1.38 11.87
N ARG A 233 12.86 -2.27 11.96
CA ARG A 233 14.29 -1.91 11.95
C ARG A 233 14.72 -1.18 10.67
N TRP A 234 14.19 -1.56 9.50
CA TRP A 234 14.51 -0.90 8.24
C TRP A 234 13.99 0.55 8.20
N VAL A 235 12.76 0.81 8.66
CA VAL A 235 12.21 2.17 8.75
C VAL A 235 12.97 3.00 9.79
N ASP A 236 13.24 2.43 10.96
CA ASP A 236 14.01 3.07 12.03
C ASP A 236 15.45 3.42 11.61
N SER A 237 16.09 2.61 10.77
CA SER A 237 17.40 2.95 10.19
C SER A 237 17.29 3.99 9.06
N ASN A 238 16.41 3.79 8.08
CA ASN A 238 16.54 4.46 6.77
C ASN A 238 15.59 5.65 6.52
N VAL A 239 14.45 5.74 7.20
CA VAL A 239 13.44 6.76 6.88
C VAL A 239 13.58 7.99 7.77
N ASP A 240 13.69 9.17 7.19
CA ASP A 240 13.65 10.44 7.92
C ASP A 240 12.19 10.87 8.18
N THR A 241 11.67 10.49 9.35
CA THR A 241 10.30 10.82 9.78
C THR A 241 10.06 12.28 10.14
N SER A 242 11.09 13.15 10.06
CA SER A 242 10.86 14.61 10.06
C SER A 242 10.36 15.13 8.70
N LYS A 243 10.59 14.37 7.62
CA LYS A 243 10.20 14.70 6.24
C LYS A 243 9.12 13.78 5.68
N THR A 244 9.17 12.48 6.01
CA THR A 244 8.28 11.44 5.50
C THR A 244 7.30 10.96 6.58
N ARG A 245 5.99 11.09 6.34
CA ARG A 245 4.98 10.45 7.20
C ARG A 245 4.90 8.95 6.86
N VAL A 246 5.00 8.07 7.86
CA VAL A 246 4.95 6.62 7.65
C VAL A 246 3.68 6.03 8.24
N TYR A 247 2.99 5.24 7.43
CA TYR A 247 1.79 4.49 7.80
C TYR A 247 2.00 3.00 7.54
N PHE A 248 1.43 2.16 8.38
CA PHE A 248 1.15 0.77 8.04
C PHE A 248 -0.37 0.58 7.98
N GLN A 249 -0.86 0.05 6.86
CA GLN A 249 -2.26 -0.33 6.71
C GLN A 249 -2.50 -1.63 7.46
N GLY A 250 -3.51 -1.66 8.33
CA GLY A 250 -3.92 -2.88 9.04
C GLY A 250 -4.17 -4.06 8.10
N ILE A 251 -4.08 -5.27 8.67
CA ILE A 251 -4.30 -6.53 7.96
C ILE A 251 -5.63 -6.51 7.20
N SER A 252 -5.60 -6.88 5.91
CA SER A 252 -6.81 -7.12 5.12
C SER A 252 -7.31 -8.55 5.39
N PRO A 253 -8.54 -8.73 5.89
CA PRO A 253 -9.09 -10.04 6.22
C PRO A 253 -9.72 -10.74 5.02
N THR A 254 -9.53 -12.06 4.96
CA THR A 254 -10.12 -12.95 3.96
C THR A 254 -11.50 -13.44 4.41
N HIS A 255 -12.40 -13.73 3.47
CA HIS A 255 -13.77 -14.20 3.79
C HIS A 255 -14.11 -15.53 3.09
N TYR A 256 -13.32 -16.57 3.39
CA TYR A 256 -13.42 -17.87 2.74
C TYR A 256 -14.39 -18.86 3.42
N ASN A 257 -14.80 -18.63 4.67
CA ASN A 257 -15.67 -19.54 5.43
C ASN A 257 -16.82 -18.78 6.10
N GLY A 258 -18.07 -19.13 5.80
CA GLY A 258 -19.24 -18.44 6.34
C GLY A 258 -19.45 -18.67 7.84
N ALA A 259 -18.93 -19.78 8.38
CA ALA A 259 -19.01 -20.04 9.82
C ALA A 259 -18.25 -18.97 10.62
N ASP A 260 -17.26 -18.30 10.02
CA ASP A 260 -16.51 -17.20 10.63
C ASP A 260 -17.40 -15.98 10.97
N TRP A 261 -18.57 -15.89 10.32
CA TRP A 261 -19.62 -14.91 10.59
C TRP A 261 -20.99 -15.53 10.92
N GLY A 262 -21.02 -16.80 11.34
CA GLY A 262 -22.23 -17.48 11.83
C GLY A 262 -23.17 -18.07 10.77
N GLU A 263 -22.72 -18.26 9.53
CA GLU A 263 -23.55 -18.76 8.42
C GLU A 263 -23.03 -20.07 7.81
N GLY A 264 -23.93 -20.87 7.21
CA GLY A 264 -23.56 -22.10 6.49
C GLY A 264 -22.95 -21.88 5.10
N SER A 265 -22.56 -20.65 4.74
CA SER A 265 -22.02 -20.31 3.41
C SER A 265 -20.56 -20.72 3.25
N ARG A 266 -20.15 -21.13 2.04
CA ARG A 266 -18.78 -21.62 1.76
C ARG A 266 -17.80 -20.53 1.27
N SER A 267 -18.18 -19.26 1.35
CA SER A 267 -17.36 -18.07 1.05
C SER A 267 -18.22 -16.80 1.16
N CYS A 268 -17.60 -15.64 0.96
CA CYS A 268 -18.22 -14.32 0.79
C CYS A 268 -19.26 -14.22 -0.35
N ALA A 269 -19.47 -15.26 -1.16
CA ALA A 269 -20.30 -15.19 -2.34
C ALA A 269 -21.76 -14.88 -1.98
N GLN A 270 -22.40 -14.02 -2.77
CA GLN A 270 -23.78 -13.55 -2.58
C GLN A 270 -24.01 -12.67 -1.32
N GLN A 271 -22.97 -12.36 -0.53
CA GLN A 271 -23.08 -11.39 0.56
C GLN A 271 -23.28 -9.98 0.00
N THR A 272 -24.36 -9.31 0.42
CA THR A 272 -24.74 -7.94 -0.02
C THR A 272 -24.87 -6.96 1.14
N GLN A 273 -24.59 -7.41 2.37
CA GLN A 273 -24.67 -6.64 3.60
C GLN A 273 -23.48 -6.97 4.52
N PRO A 274 -23.02 -6.00 5.33
CA PRO A 274 -21.98 -6.23 6.32
C PRO A 274 -22.43 -7.23 7.40
N VAL A 275 -21.47 -7.75 8.16
CA VAL A 275 -21.74 -8.39 9.46
C VAL A 275 -22.31 -7.32 10.39
N ALA A 276 -23.44 -7.61 11.05
CA ALA A 276 -24.08 -6.70 11.98
C ALA A 276 -23.33 -6.60 13.31
N GLY A 277 -23.37 -5.43 13.94
CA GLY A 277 -22.70 -5.14 15.21
C GLY A 277 -21.27 -4.59 15.05
N SER A 278 -20.54 -4.53 16.17
CA SER A 278 -19.21 -3.91 16.27
C SER A 278 -18.06 -4.90 16.45
N ALA A 279 -18.35 -6.21 16.47
CA ALA A 279 -17.38 -7.28 16.66
C ALA A 279 -17.59 -8.39 15.61
N TYR A 280 -16.50 -9.00 15.13
CA TYR A 280 -16.57 -10.10 14.17
C TYR A 280 -16.64 -11.46 14.91
N PRO A 281 -17.57 -12.38 14.56
CA PRO A 281 -17.82 -13.60 15.35
C PRO A 281 -16.61 -14.53 15.53
N ALA A 282 -15.76 -14.72 14.51
CA ALA A 282 -14.51 -15.49 14.65
C ALA A 282 -13.39 -14.79 15.46
N GLY A 283 -13.63 -13.59 15.98
CA GLY A 283 -12.64 -12.83 16.74
C GLY A 283 -11.61 -12.08 15.88
N PRO A 284 -10.50 -11.63 16.48
CA PRO A 284 -9.51 -10.77 15.82
C PRO A 284 -8.55 -11.54 14.92
N VAL A 285 -8.11 -10.93 13.81
CA VAL A 285 -7.06 -11.52 12.94
C VAL A 285 -5.72 -11.58 13.69
N PRO A 286 -5.10 -12.76 13.92
CA PRO A 286 -3.89 -12.89 14.74
C PRO A 286 -2.71 -12.03 14.26
N ALA A 287 -2.53 -11.89 12.94
CA ALA A 287 -1.46 -11.09 12.34
C ALA A 287 -1.52 -9.58 12.71
N GLN A 288 -2.67 -9.05 13.11
CA GLN A 288 -2.78 -7.66 13.57
C GLN A 288 -1.99 -7.42 14.87
N SER A 289 -1.75 -8.47 15.67
CA SER A 289 -0.88 -8.39 16.85
C SER A 289 0.58 -8.15 16.46
N ALA A 290 1.11 -8.89 15.48
CA ALA A 290 2.48 -8.72 14.99
C ALA A 290 2.73 -7.31 14.39
N VAL A 291 1.74 -6.75 13.67
CA VAL A 291 1.80 -5.36 13.18
C VAL A 291 1.84 -4.36 14.35
N ARG A 292 0.95 -4.52 15.34
CA ARG A 292 0.91 -3.65 16.52
C ARG A 292 2.19 -3.73 17.36
N SER A 293 2.71 -4.93 17.59
CA SER A 293 3.96 -5.16 18.33
C SER A 293 5.18 -4.58 17.60
N ALA A 294 5.24 -4.73 16.27
CA ALA A 294 6.31 -4.14 15.47
C ALA A 294 6.33 -2.61 15.58
N ILE A 295 5.17 -1.95 15.40
CA ILE A 295 5.04 -0.49 15.50
C ILE A 295 5.30 0.01 16.94
N ALA A 296 4.83 -0.72 17.96
CA ALA A 296 5.05 -0.35 19.37
C ALA A 296 6.52 -0.47 19.81
N GLY A 297 7.35 -1.22 19.08
CA GLY A 297 8.80 -1.33 19.29
C GLY A 297 9.65 -0.30 18.53
N MET A 298 9.05 0.60 17.75
CA MET A 298 9.78 1.56 16.91
C MET A 298 10.20 2.81 17.68
N SER A 299 11.40 3.30 17.38
CA SER A 299 11.91 4.58 17.86
C SER A 299 11.41 5.76 17.03
N LYS A 300 11.02 5.55 15.76
CA LYS A 300 10.44 6.59 14.89
C LYS A 300 8.90 6.51 14.87
N PRO A 301 8.19 7.66 14.78
CA PRO A 301 6.73 7.69 14.77
C PRO A 301 6.16 7.06 13.49
N VAL A 302 5.44 5.95 13.65
CA VAL A 302 4.69 5.27 12.58
C VAL A 302 3.23 5.09 13.01
N PHE A 303 2.31 5.32 12.08
CA PHE A 303 0.88 5.31 12.35
C PHE A 303 0.20 4.06 11.79
N LEU A 304 -0.48 3.30 12.64
CA LEU A 304 -1.34 2.20 12.21
C LEU A 304 -2.67 2.76 11.65
N LEU A 305 -2.93 2.55 10.36
CA LEU A 305 -4.27 2.71 9.79
C LEU A 305 -5.08 1.47 10.21
N ASP A 306 -5.55 1.48 11.47
CA ASP A 306 -6.29 0.36 12.04
C ASP A 306 -7.70 0.34 11.42
N ILE A 307 -7.83 -0.50 10.38
CA ILE A 307 -9.05 -0.75 9.59
C ILE A 307 -9.43 -2.23 9.57
N THR A 308 -8.69 -3.10 10.27
CA THR A 308 -8.80 -4.56 10.16
C THR A 308 -10.15 -5.08 10.63
N LEU A 309 -10.59 -4.68 11.83
CA LEU A 309 -11.91 -5.07 12.35
C LEU A 309 -13.04 -4.52 11.47
N LEU A 310 -12.92 -3.28 10.99
CA LEU A 310 -13.92 -2.70 10.08
C LEU A 310 -13.99 -3.52 8.78
N SER A 311 -12.83 -3.91 8.23
CA SER A 311 -12.74 -4.78 7.05
C SER A 311 -13.26 -6.19 7.29
N GLN A 312 -13.16 -6.73 8.52
CA GLN A 312 -13.78 -8.01 8.90
C GLN A 312 -15.30 -7.91 8.87
N LEU A 313 -15.88 -6.76 9.24
CA LEU A 313 -17.32 -6.58 9.12
C LEU A 313 -17.81 -6.49 7.66
N ARG A 314 -16.92 -6.35 6.66
CA ARG A 314 -17.26 -6.19 5.22
C ARG A 314 -17.04 -7.44 4.38
N ARG A 315 -17.71 -8.52 4.78
CA ARG A 315 -17.91 -9.73 3.93
C ARG A 315 -18.52 -9.41 2.56
N ASP A 316 -19.30 -8.34 2.45
CA ASP A 316 -19.90 -7.79 1.23
C ASP A 316 -18.93 -6.92 0.39
N GLY A 317 -17.79 -6.51 0.95
CA GLY A 317 -16.82 -5.64 0.29
C GLY A 317 -15.93 -6.32 -0.75
N HIS A 318 -16.11 -7.64 -0.94
CA HIS A 318 -15.29 -8.47 -1.83
C HIS A 318 -15.75 -8.40 -3.29
N PRO A 319 -14.81 -8.50 -4.26
CA PRO A 319 -15.18 -8.51 -5.68
C PRO A 319 -15.88 -9.80 -6.12
N SER A 320 -15.76 -10.90 -5.36
CA SER A 320 -16.36 -12.20 -5.67
C SER A 320 -16.18 -12.59 -7.16
N GLY A 321 -17.22 -13.08 -7.83
CA GLY A 321 -17.18 -13.41 -9.27
C GLY A 321 -17.02 -12.24 -10.25
N TYR A 322 -16.93 -10.99 -9.79
CA TYR A 322 -16.78 -9.79 -10.64
C TYR A 322 -15.32 -9.39 -10.91
N SER A 323 -14.34 -10.15 -10.41
CA SER A 323 -12.92 -9.89 -10.63
C SER A 323 -12.46 -10.17 -12.08
N GLY A 324 -12.64 -9.20 -12.99
CA GLY A 324 -11.86 -9.12 -14.24
C GLY A 324 -12.57 -9.41 -15.57
N ARG A 325 -13.80 -8.90 -15.79
CA ARG A 325 -14.40 -8.84 -17.14
C ARG A 325 -14.04 -7.54 -17.89
N PRO A 326 -13.91 -7.56 -19.23
CA PRO A 326 -13.76 -6.35 -20.04
C PRO A 326 -15.00 -5.44 -20.00
N PRO A 327 -14.86 -4.11 -20.19
CA PRO A 327 -16.01 -3.23 -20.37
C PRO A 327 -16.80 -3.60 -21.63
N GLY A 328 -18.10 -3.87 -21.48
CA GLY A 328 -19.01 -4.12 -22.61
C GLY A 328 -20.00 -5.26 -22.36
N GLN A 329 -19.60 -6.33 -21.66
CA GLN A 329 -20.56 -7.35 -21.23
C GLN A 329 -21.34 -6.88 -20.00
N ARG A 330 -22.50 -6.23 -20.22
CA ARG A 330 -23.60 -6.36 -19.26
C ARG A 330 -23.85 -7.86 -19.05
N LEU A 331 -24.09 -8.26 -17.80
CA LEU A 331 -24.92 -9.45 -17.58
C LEU A 331 -26.27 -9.15 -18.25
N GLN A 332 -26.67 -9.98 -19.22
CA GLN A 332 -28.07 -10.01 -19.58
C GLN A 332 -28.83 -10.43 -18.30
N PRO A 333 -29.92 -9.74 -17.92
CA PRO A 333 -30.89 -10.36 -17.03
C PRO A 333 -31.28 -11.69 -17.69
N LEU A 334 -31.14 -12.80 -16.98
CA LEU A 334 -31.61 -14.09 -17.48
C LEU A 334 -33.14 -14.02 -17.48
N VAL A 335 -33.70 -13.56 -18.61
CA VAL A 335 -35.14 -13.48 -18.83
C VAL A 335 -35.72 -14.87 -18.60
N PRO A 336 -36.60 -15.08 -17.61
CA PRO A 336 -37.12 -16.41 -17.31
C PRO A 336 -37.81 -16.99 -18.54
N ARG A 337 -37.26 -18.08 -19.08
CA ARG A 337 -37.97 -18.88 -20.08
C ARG A 337 -39.20 -19.48 -19.38
N ARG A 338 -40.36 -18.87 -19.60
CA ARG A 338 -41.65 -19.39 -19.10
C ARG A 338 -41.85 -20.83 -19.56
N ARG A 339 -41.63 -21.78 -18.66
CA ARG A 339 -42.39 -23.03 -18.62
C ARG A 339 -43.45 -22.89 -17.52
N ALA A 340 -44.59 -23.53 -17.71
CA ALA A 340 -45.76 -23.30 -16.88
C ALA A 340 -45.65 -24.06 -15.55
N GLY A 341 -45.85 -23.34 -14.43
CA GLY A 341 -46.03 -23.92 -13.11
C GLY A 341 -44.74 -24.24 -12.35
N ARG A 342 -44.71 -23.80 -11.07
CA ARG A 342 -43.70 -24.06 -10.04
C ARG A 342 -42.31 -23.44 -10.30
N MET A 343 -41.89 -22.59 -9.37
CA MET A 343 -40.58 -21.95 -9.35
C MET A 343 -39.68 -22.72 -8.38
N GLU A 344 -38.61 -23.32 -8.88
CA GLU A 344 -37.59 -24.02 -8.09
C GLU A 344 -36.24 -23.30 -8.27
N PRO A 345 -35.46 -23.06 -7.20
CA PRO A 345 -34.21 -22.31 -7.29
C PRO A 345 -33.07 -23.17 -7.87
N ASP A 346 -32.85 -23.04 -9.17
CA ASP A 346 -31.79 -23.72 -9.92
C ASP A 346 -30.38 -23.33 -9.39
N PRO A 347 -29.51 -24.27 -8.98
CA PRO A 347 -28.26 -23.94 -8.28
C PRO A 347 -27.23 -23.30 -9.21
N VAL A 348 -26.97 -22.00 -8.98
CA VAL A 348 -25.87 -21.26 -9.62
C VAL A 348 -24.55 -22.00 -9.38
N ARG A 349 -23.86 -22.39 -10.48
CA ARG A 349 -22.51 -22.98 -10.39
C ARG A 349 -21.56 -21.99 -9.73
N LEU A 350 -21.20 -22.29 -8.49
CA LEU A 350 -20.41 -21.44 -7.62
C LEU A 350 -18.99 -21.25 -8.18
N ALA A 351 -18.61 -20.00 -8.45
CA ALA A 351 -17.21 -19.60 -8.42
C ALA A 351 -16.84 -19.28 -6.95
N PRO A 352 -15.64 -19.64 -6.47
CA PRO A 352 -15.17 -19.19 -5.17
C PRO A 352 -15.00 -17.67 -5.14
N CYS A 353 -14.95 -17.07 -3.96
CA CYS A 353 -14.47 -15.70 -3.81
C CYS A 353 -12.99 -15.62 -4.18
N ILE A 354 -12.70 -15.23 -5.43
CA ILE A 354 -11.35 -14.91 -5.86
C ILE A 354 -11.07 -13.48 -5.40
N GLU A 355 -10.16 -13.33 -4.44
CA GLU A 355 -9.72 -12.01 -3.95
C GLU A 355 -8.84 -11.33 -5.01
N GLY A 356 -9.50 -10.72 -6.00
CA GLY A 356 -8.89 -10.23 -7.23
C GLY A 356 -9.16 -8.76 -7.55
N LYS A 357 -8.11 -7.93 -7.43
CA LYS A 357 -7.94 -6.60 -8.07
C LYS A 357 -8.93 -5.46 -7.72
N ASN A 358 -9.99 -5.71 -6.93
CA ASN A 358 -11.12 -4.76 -6.78
C ASN A 358 -11.62 -4.49 -5.34
N TRP A 359 -10.76 -4.53 -4.32
CA TRP A 359 -11.00 -3.87 -3.02
C TRP A 359 -10.99 -2.33 -3.17
N LYS A 360 -11.98 -1.75 -3.86
CA LYS A 360 -11.99 -0.35 -4.28
C LYS A 360 -13.03 0.47 -3.52
N GLY A 361 -12.56 1.50 -2.82
CA GLY A 361 -13.37 2.51 -2.12
C GLY A 361 -13.38 2.36 -0.60
N ILE A 362 -13.93 1.27 -0.09
CA ILE A 362 -14.61 1.23 1.23
C ILE A 362 -13.80 1.84 2.39
N TYR A 363 -12.55 1.43 2.62
CA TYR A 363 -11.79 1.84 3.82
C TYR A 363 -10.80 2.98 3.66
N LEU A 364 -10.45 3.33 2.43
CA LEU A 364 -9.45 4.35 2.18
C LEU A 364 -10.01 5.76 2.45
N SER A 365 -11.27 6.00 2.09
CA SER A 365 -11.98 7.27 2.35
C SER A 365 -11.99 7.65 3.83
N ILE A 366 -12.26 6.67 4.71
CA ILE A 366 -12.50 6.85 6.15
C ILE A 366 -11.27 7.43 6.88
N ARG A 367 -10.06 6.97 6.56
CA ARG A 367 -8.84 7.50 7.19
C ARG A 367 -8.07 8.52 6.34
N LEU A 368 -8.23 8.58 5.01
CA LEU A 368 -7.59 9.66 4.24
C LEU A 368 -8.09 11.06 4.61
N ALA A 369 -9.35 11.19 5.03
CA ALA A 369 -9.88 12.46 5.53
C ALA A 369 -9.30 12.88 6.90
N VAL A 370 -8.57 11.97 7.59
CA VAL A 370 -7.75 12.25 8.78
C VAL A 370 -6.28 12.50 8.39
N LEU A 371 -5.94 12.35 7.11
CA LEU A 371 -4.59 12.58 6.55
C LEU A 371 -4.50 13.88 5.71
N SER A 372 -5.66 14.51 5.44
CA SER A 372 -5.84 15.81 4.76
C SER A 372 -5.91 16.98 5.74
#